data_AF-A0A3A4XSJ5-F1
#
_entry.id   AF-A0A3A4XSJ5-F1
#
_cell.length_a   1.000
_cell.length_b   1.000
_cell.length_c   1.000
_cell.angle_alpha   90.00
_cell.angle_beta   90.00
_cell.angle_gamma   90.00
#
_symmetry.space_group_name_H-M   'P 1'
#
loop_
_entity.id
_entity.type
_entity.pdbx_description
1 polymer ?
#
loop_
_entity_poly.entity_id
_entity_poly.type
_entity_poly.pdbx_seq_one_letter_code
_entity_poly.pdbx_strand_id
1 'polypeptide(L)'
;MEQVSAFKVPPCKDLIAYYDAVRAKTKECLRGMQPEELDRNISLGNFGELPVATIFSFIVTHASQHIGEISYLRGLHRGLDK
;
A
#
# COMPACT_ATOMS: atom_id res chain seq x y z
N MET A 1 -9.39 15.78 -15.73
CA MET A 1 -8.07 15.61 -16.38
C MET A 1 -7.05 16.62 -15.92
N GLU A 2 -7.42 17.90 -15.79
CA GLU A 2 -6.49 19.00 -15.44
C GLU A 2 -5.70 18.78 -14.12
N GLN A 3 -6.34 18.24 -13.09
CA GLN A 3 -5.69 17.91 -11.81
C GLN A 3 -4.66 16.76 -11.93
N VAL A 4 -4.90 15.80 -12.82
CA VAL A 4 -3.98 14.67 -13.04
C VAL A 4 -2.76 15.12 -13.83
N SER A 5 -2.94 15.98 -14.84
CA SER A 5 -1.81 16.57 -15.58
C SER A 5 -0.92 17.47 -14.73
N ALA A 6 -1.46 18.09 -13.68
CA ALA A 6 -0.70 18.93 -12.75
C ALA A 6 0.01 18.13 -11.65
N PHE A 7 -0.26 16.82 -11.53
CA PHE A 7 0.32 16.01 -10.47
C PHE A 7 1.81 15.79 -10.70
N LYS A 8 2.64 16.36 -9.82
CA LYS A 8 4.08 16.15 -9.83
C LYS A 8 4.40 14.82 -9.16
N VAL A 9 4.66 13.80 -9.98
CA VAL A 9 5.10 12.49 -9.50
C VAL A 9 6.47 12.64 -8.83
N PRO A 10 6.63 12.24 -7.55
CA PRO A 10 7.93 12.22 -6.90
C PRO A 10 8.91 11.30 -7.66
N PRO A 11 10.23 11.53 -7.53
CA PRO A 11 11.21 10.65 -8.14
C PRO A 11 10.98 9.19 -7.73
N CYS A 12 11.04 8.26 -8.69
CA CYS A 12 10.78 6.84 -8.44
C CYS A 12 11.66 6.28 -7.31
N LYS A 13 12.94 6.68 -7.26
CA LYS A 13 13.87 6.30 -6.17
C LYS A 13 13.36 6.67 -4.77
N ASP A 14 12.68 7.81 -4.65
CA ASP A 14 12.19 8.31 -3.36
C ASP A 14 10.92 7.55 -2.97
N LEU A 15 10.06 7.21 -3.94
CA LEU A 15 8.89 6.35 -3.72
C LEU A 15 9.30 4.94 -3.26
N ILE A 16 10.32 4.34 -3.88
CA ILE A 16 10.84 3.02 -3.49
C ILE A 16 11.48 3.07 -2.11
N ALA A 17 12.31 4.08 -1.82
CA ALA A 17 12.92 4.24 -0.51
C ALA A 17 11.87 4.42 0.60
N TYR A 18 10.81 5.19 0.32
CA TYR A 18 9.69 5.35 1.24
C TYR A 18 8.95 4.02 1.46
N TYR A 19 8.65 3.28 0.39
CA TYR A 19 8.04 1.95 0.49
C TYR A 19 8.87 1.00 1.37
N ASP A 20 10.19 0.94 1.16
CA ASP A 20 11.08 0.07 1.91
C ASP A 20 11.13 0.45 3.39
N ALA A 21 11.19 1.75 3.70
CA ALA A 21 11.19 2.26 5.07
C ALA A 21 9.87 1.93 5.79
N VAL A 22 8.72 2.19 5.17
CA VAL A 22 7.40 1.88 5.74
C VAL A 22 7.27 0.38 5.93
N ARG A 23 7.59 -0.43 4.92
CA ARG A 23 7.51 -1.90 5.00
C ARG A 23 8.41 -2.47 6.09
N ALA A 24 9.60 -1.91 6.30
CA ALA A 24 10.48 -2.32 7.40
C ALA A 24 9.82 -2.05 8.76
N LYS A 25 9.25 -0.85 8.95
CA LYS A 25 8.56 -0.48 10.19
C LYS A 25 7.26 -1.26 10.43
N THR A 26 6.48 -1.53 9.37
CA THR A 26 5.29 -2.40 9.45
C THR A 26 5.66 -3.80 9.95
N LYS A 27 6.76 -4.38 9.44
CA LYS A 27 7.25 -5.68 9.89
C LYS A 27 7.77 -5.66 11.33
N GLU A 28 8.46 -4.59 11.72
CA GLU A 28 8.91 -4.40 13.11
C GLU A 28 7.72 -4.34 14.07
N CYS A 29 6.67 -3.58 13.72
CA CYS A 29 5.42 -3.51 14.47
C CYS A 29 4.78 -4.89 14.63
N LEU A 30 4.59 -5.63 13.53
CA LEU A 30 4.00 -6.98 13.55
C LEU A 30 4.79 -7.97 14.41
N ARG A 31 6.13 -7.91 14.41
CA ARG A 31 6.96 -8.80 15.24
C ARG A 31 6.86 -8.49 16.74
N GLY A 32 6.57 -7.24 17.09
CA GLY A 32 6.45 -6.81 18.48
C GLY A 32 5.06 -7.05 19.09
N MET A 33 4.04 -7.34 18.27
CA MET A 33 2.67 -7.48 18.73
C MET A 33 2.39 -8.87 19.34
N GLN A 34 1.60 -8.87 20.40
CA GLN A 34 0.92 -10.06 20.90
C GLN A 34 -0.31 -10.38 20.04
N PRO A 35 -0.70 -11.66 19.89
CA PRO A 35 -1.84 -12.04 19.08
C PRO A 35 -3.14 -11.31 19.45
N GLU A 36 -3.39 -11.07 20.73
CA GLU A 36 -4.61 -10.42 21.24
C GLU A 36 -4.71 -8.94 20.81
N GLU A 37 -3.57 -8.31 20.50
CA GLU A 37 -3.56 -6.93 19.99
C GLU A 37 -4.16 -6.82 18.58
N LEU A 38 -4.27 -7.94 17.86
CA LEU A 38 -4.90 -7.97 16.53
C LEU A 38 -6.42 -7.76 16.60
N ASP A 39 -7.04 -8.09 17.73
CA ASP A 39 -8.49 -7.91 17.98
C ASP A 39 -8.82 -6.48 18.45
N ARG A 40 -7.82 -5.67 18.79
CA ARG A 40 -8.02 -4.28 19.18
C ARG A 40 -8.62 -3.49 18.03
N ASN A 41 -9.74 -2.81 18.27
CA ASN A 41 -10.30 -1.87 17.31
C ASN A 41 -9.49 -0.57 17.24
N ILE A 42 -9.32 -0.07 16.02
CA ILE A 42 -8.80 1.27 15.76
C ILE A 42 -9.81 2.10 14.96
N SER A 43 -9.95 3.36 15.32
CA SER A 43 -10.80 4.31 14.59
C SER A 43 -10.07 4.81 13.34
N LEU A 44 -10.76 4.73 12.20
CA LEU A 44 -10.30 5.26 10.91
C LEU A 44 -11.08 6.52 10.51
N GLY A 45 -11.61 7.26 11.49
CA GLY A 45 -12.44 8.43 11.25
C GLY A 45 -13.73 8.07 10.52
N ASN A 46 -13.91 8.60 9.31
CA ASN A 46 -15.13 8.39 8.51
C ASN A 46 -15.36 6.95 8.07
N PHE A 47 -14.36 6.06 8.21
CA PHE A 47 -14.46 4.65 7.85
C PHE A 47 -14.86 3.75 9.03
N GLY A 48 -15.16 4.33 10.19
CA GLY A 48 -15.57 3.59 11.38
C GLY A 48 -14.41 2.95 12.14
N GLU A 49 -14.73 1.96 12.97
CA GLU A 49 -13.75 1.20 13.76
C GLU A 49 -13.55 -0.18 13.16
N LEU A 50 -12.29 -0.61 13.03
CA LEU A 50 -11.92 -1.93 12.53
C LEU A 50 -10.84 -2.56 13.41
N PRO A 51 -10.84 -3.89 13.57
CA PRO A 51 -9.75 -4.60 14.23
C PRO A 51 -8.41 -4.37 13.52
N VAL A 52 -7.32 -4.32 14.29
CA VAL A 52 -5.95 -4.23 13.76
C VAL A 52 -5.68 -5.33 12.72
N ALA A 53 -6.19 -6.55 12.92
CA ALA A 53 -6.11 -7.65 11.95
C ALA A 53 -6.66 -7.28 10.56
N THR A 54 -7.80 -6.59 10.52
CA THR A 54 -8.45 -6.18 9.28
C THR A 54 -7.59 -5.17 8.53
N ILE A 55 -6.94 -4.25 9.24
CA ILE A 55 -6.04 -3.25 8.65
C ILE A 55 -4.83 -3.91 8.00
N PHE A 56 -4.19 -4.86 8.68
CA PHE A 56 -3.09 -5.62 8.08
C PHE A 56 -3.53 -6.44 6.87
N SER A 57 -4.74 -7.00 6.91
CA SER A 57 -5.32 -7.72 5.76
C SER A 57 -5.54 -6.79 4.56
N PHE A 58 -5.97 -5.55 4.78
CA PHE A 58 -6.08 -4.54 3.73
C PHE A 58 -4.72 -4.17 3.15
N ILE A 59 -3.68 -4.00 3.99
CA ILE A 59 -2.32 -3.71 3.51
C ILE A 59 -1.83 -4.81 2.56
N VAL A 60 -2.03 -6.09 2.91
CA VAL A 60 -1.61 -7.23 2.06
C VAL A 60 -2.41 -7.26 0.76
N THR A 61 -3.73 -7.08 0.85
CA THR A 61 -4.63 -7.13 -0.31
C THR A 61 -4.34 -5.99 -1.28
N HIS A 62 -4.25 -4.75 -0.78
CA HIS A 62 -3.96 -3.57 -1.60
C HIS A 62 -2.59 -3.66 -2.26
N ALA A 63 -1.56 -4.09 -1.52
CA ALA A 63 -0.23 -4.26 -2.10
C ALA A 63 -0.26 -5.25 -3.29
N SER A 64 -1.00 -6.36 -3.15
CA SER A 64 -1.15 -7.37 -4.20
C SER A 64 -1.90 -6.81 -5.41
N GLN A 65 -2.98 -6.05 -5.19
CA GLN A 65 -3.75 -5.40 -6.25
C GLN A 65 -2.89 -4.40 -7.04
N HIS A 66 -2.19 -3.49 -6.35
CA HIS A 66 -1.34 -2.49 -6.99
C HIS A 66 -0.16 -3.11 -7.76
N ILE A 67 0.44 -4.20 -7.26
CA ILE A 67 1.46 -4.94 -8.02
C ILE A 67 0.86 -5.52 -9.32
N GLY A 68 -0.37 -6.02 -9.26
CA GLY A 68 -1.12 -6.48 -10.44
C GLY A 68 -1.34 -5.36 -11.45
N GLU A 69 -1.82 -4.20 -11.00
CA GLU A 69 -2.04 -3.01 -11.84
C GLU A 69 -0.74 -2.53 -12.51
N ILE A 70 0.36 -2.44 -11.77
CA ILE A 70 1.68 -2.09 -12.31
C ILE A 70 2.12 -3.10 -13.36
N SER A 71 1.93 -4.39 -13.09
CA SER A 71 2.31 -5.47 -14.02
C SER A 71 1.49 -5.39 -15.31
N TYR A 72 0.20 -5.12 -15.20
CA TYR A 72 -0.70 -4.92 -16.34
C TYR A 72 -0.27 -3.74 -17.21
N LEU A 73 -0.01 -2.57 -16.60
CA LEU A 73 0.46 -1.38 -17.31
C LEU A 73 1.82 -1.62 -18.00
N ARG A 74 2.74 -2.32 -17.36
CA ARG A 74 4.02 -2.72 -17.98
C ARG A 74 3.82 -3.65 -19.17
N GLY A 75 2.85 -4.56 -19.08
CA GLY A 75 2.45 -5.44 -20.19
C GLY A 75 1.90 -4.65 -21.37
N LEU A 76 0.94 -3.75 -21.11
CA LEU A 76 0.38 -2.86 -22.13
C LEU A 76 1.47 -2.03 -22.82
N HIS A 77 2.35 -1.37 -22.05
CA HIS A 77 3.40 -0.54 -22.61
C HIS A 77 4.35 -1.32 -23.55
N ARG A 78 4.73 -2.56 -23.18
CA ARG A 78 5.56 -3.43 -24.03
C ARG A 78 4.84 -3.98 -25.26
N GLY A 79 3.50 -4.02 -25.22
CA GLY A 79 2.66 -4.54 -26.29
C GLY A 79 2.19 -3.48 -27.29
N LEU A 80 2.22 -2.19 -26.92
CA LEU A 80 1.81 -1.08 -27.79
C LEU A 80 2.76 -0.84 -28.97
N ASP A 81 4.00 -1.30 -28.89
CA ASP A 81 5.02 -1.20 -29.93
C ASP A 81 5.19 -2.50 -30.75
N LYS A 82 4.21 -3.42 -30.70
CA LYS A 82 4.14 -4.65 -31.51
C LYS A 82 2.93 -4.62 -32.42
#